data_AF-A0A090QV13-F1
#
_entry.id   AF-A0A090QV13-F1
#
_cell.length_a   1.000
_cell.length_b   1.000
_cell.length_c   1.000
_cell.angle_alpha   90.00
_cell.angle_beta   90.00
_cell.angle_gamma   90.00
#
_symmetry.space_group_name_H-M   'P 1'
#
loop_
_entity.id
_entity.type
_entity.pdbx_description
1 polymer ?
#
loop_
_entity_poly.entity_id
_entity_poly.type
_entity_poly.pdbx_seq_one_letter_code
_entity_poly.pdbx_strand_id
1 'polypeptide(L)'
;MNVLVINGHPDLSQSVANATILADLTAQTDWTIHSVVGFAGDIHAEQQRLLEADVVVVQFPLYWSTYPAVLKKWLMTSLLMASPSARKAAS
;
A
#
# COMPACT_ATOMS: atom_id res chain seq x y z
N MET A 1 13.04 12.27 -2.82
CA MET A 1 11.83 11.78 -3.50
C MET A 1 11.41 10.54 -2.75
N ASN A 2 10.35 10.64 -1.96
CA ASN A 2 9.87 9.57 -1.11
C ASN A 2 8.90 8.70 -1.91
N VAL A 3 9.33 7.49 -2.27
CA VAL A 3 8.49 6.53 -2.98
C VAL A 3 7.97 5.49 -1.99
N LEU A 4 6.65 5.32 -1.96
CA LEU A 4 5.95 4.31 -1.17
C LEU A 4 5.39 3.24 -2.08
N VAL A 5 5.83 1.99 -1.90
CA VAL A 5 5.31 0.82 -2.59
C VAL A 5 4.34 0.09 -1.66
N ILE A 6 3.07 0.07 -2.04
CA ILE A 6 2.02 -0.70 -1.37
C ILE A 6 1.95 -2.10 -2.00
N ASN A 7 2.38 -3.11 -1.25
CA ASN A 7 2.27 -4.52 -1.65
C ASN A 7 0.92 -5.11 -1.21
N GLY A 8 0.08 -5.41 -2.20
CA GLY A 8 -1.24 -6.02 -2.06
C GLY A 8 -1.29 -7.54 -2.30
N HIS A 9 -0.16 -8.23 -2.39
CA HIS A 9 -0.13 -9.68 -2.58
C HIS A 9 -0.54 -10.42 -1.28
N PRO A 10 -1.56 -11.30 -1.29
CA PRO A 10 -2.06 -11.94 -0.06
C PRO A 10 -1.05 -12.81 0.68
N ASP A 11 -0.19 -13.51 -0.06
CA ASP A 11 0.85 -14.36 0.49
C ASP A 11 2.10 -14.33 -0.40
N LEU A 12 3.11 -13.54 -0.03
CA LEU A 12 4.32 -13.43 -0.83
C LEU A 12 5.13 -14.73 -0.89
N SER A 13 4.99 -15.65 0.07
CA SER A 13 5.75 -16.91 0.08
C SER A 13 5.41 -17.82 -1.10
N GLN A 14 4.21 -17.66 -1.67
CA GLN A 14 3.72 -18.39 -2.83
C GLN A 14 3.84 -17.56 -4.12
N SER A 15 4.49 -16.40 -4.08
CA SER A 15 4.67 -15.54 -5.25
C SER A 15 6.03 -15.75 -5.90
N VAL A 16 6.04 -15.85 -7.23
CA VAL A 16 7.29 -15.76 -8.00
C VAL A 16 7.50 -14.31 -8.42
N ALA A 17 6.67 -13.78 -9.32
CA ALA A 17 6.88 -12.47 -9.92
C ALA A 17 6.86 -11.30 -8.92
N ASN A 18 5.88 -11.24 -8.00
CA ASN A 18 5.78 -10.12 -7.06
C ASN A 18 6.92 -10.20 -6.02
N ALA A 19 7.29 -11.39 -5.58
CA ALA A 19 8.43 -11.58 -4.68
C ALA A 19 9.74 -11.12 -5.32
N THR A 20 10.00 -11.49 -6.59
CA THR A 20 11.17 -11.03 -7.33
C THR A 20 11.21 -9.50 -7.47
N ILE A 21 10.10 -8.89 -7.88
CA ILE A 21 10.02 -7.43 -8.03
C ILE A 21 10.33 -6.72 -6.70
N LEU A 22 9.72 -7.16 -5.59
CA LEU A 22 9.93 -6.52 -4.29
C LEU A 22 11.36 -6.75 -3.77
N ALA A 23 11.96 -7.90 -4.04
CA ALA A 23 13.36 -8.16 -3.71
C ALA A 23 14.30 -7.23 -4.49
N ASP A 24 14.06 -7.05 -5.79
CA ASP A 24 14.84 -6.15 -6.64
C ASP A 24 14.70 -4.69 -6.20
N LEU A 25 13.47 -4.24 -5.90
CA LEU A 25 13.24 -2.90 -5.36
C LEU A 25 13.95 -2.68 -4.04
N THR A 26 13.91 -3.66 -3.14
CA THR A 26 14.62 -3.60 -1.85
C THR A 26 16.13 -3.51 -2.04
N ALA A 27 16.68 -4.21 -3.04
CA ALA A 27 18.12 -4.26 -3.29
C ALA A 27 18.66 -3.03 -4.03
N GLN A 28 17.84 -2.39 -4.87
CA GLN A 28 18.30 -1.36 -5.81
C GLN A 28 17.83 0.05 -5.44
N THR A 29 16.92 0.19 -4.47
CA THR A 29 16.33 1.48 -4.11
C THR A 29 16.28 1.67 -2.59
N ASP A 30 16.10 2.91 -2.16
CA ASP A 30 15.79 3.31 -0.79
C ASP A 30 14.28 3.46 -0.56
N TRP A 31 13.44 2.89 -1.43
CA TRP A 31 12.00 3.07 -1.39
C TRP A 31 11.37 2.35 -0.19
N THR A 32 10.31 2.95 0.34
CA THR A 32 9.56 2.34 1.44
C THR A 32 8.61 1.29 0.87
N ILE A 33 8.78 0.03 1.27
CA ILE A 33 7.87 -1.07 0.88
C ILE A 33 6.99 -1.41 2.08
N HIS A 34 5.68 -1.28 1.90
CA HIS A 34 4.67 -1.55 2.92
C HIS A 34 3.68 -2.61 2.44
N SER A 35 3.56 -3.71 3.18
CA SER A 35 2.57 -4.73 2.89
C SER A 35 1.25 -4.44 3.62
N VAL A 36 0.13 -4.57 2.90
CA VAL A 36 -1.21 -4.41 3.48
C VAL A 36 -1.83 -5.73 3.94
N VAL A 37 -1.06 -6.83 3.83
CA VAL A 37 -1.46 -8.12 4.40
C VAL A 37 -1.51 -7.99 5.92
N GLY A 38 -2.61 -8.45 6.52
CA GLY A 38 -2.80 -8.35 7.96
C GLY A 38 -3.13 -6.95 8.46
N PHE A 39 -3.49 -6.00 7.57
CA PHE A 39 -3.92 -4.66 7.97
C PHE A 39 -5.01 -4.70 9.06
N ALA A 40 -4.65 -4.16 10.23
CA ALA A 40 -5.42 -4.23 11.46
C ALA A 40 -6.40 -3.05 11.67
N GLY A 41 -6.43 -2.07 10.75
CA GLY A 41 -7.35 -0.94 10.84
C GLY A 41 -6.77 0.37 11.38
N ASP A 42 -5.44 0.51 11.50
CA ASP A 42 -4.79 1.78 11.87
C ASP A 42 -4.80 2.77 10.71
N ILE A 43 -5.95 3.41 10.49
CA ILE A 43 -6.17 4.33 9.38
C ILE A 43 -5.20 5.53 9.43
N HIS A 44 -4.91 6.04 10.62
CA HIS A 44 -4.07 7.23 10.76
C HIS A 44 -2.64 6.94 10.30
N ALA A 45 -2.07 5.80 10.70
CA ALA A 45 -0.74 5.41 10.25
C ALA A 45 -0.67 5.22 8.72
N GLU A 46 -1.68 4.58 8.12
CA GLU A 46 -1.74 4.42 6.67
C GLU A 46 -1.83 5.76 5.93
N GLN A 47 -2.68 6.68 6.42
CA GLN A 47 -2.84 8.00 5.83
C GLN A 47 -1.58 8.85 5.96
N GLN A 48 -0.87 8.78 7.09
CA GLN A 48 0.40 9.49 7.25
C GLN A 48 1.45 8.99 6.25
N ARG A 49 1.60 7.66 6.07
CA ARG A 49 2.51 7.12 5.04
C ARG A 49 2.17 7.62 3.64
N LEU A 50 0.87 7.73 3.33
CA LEU A 50 0.42 8.25 2.04
C LEU A 50 0.70 9.75 1.87
N LEU A 51 0.61 10.54 2.93
CA LEU A 51 0.91 11.98 2.90
C LEU A 51 2.41 12.29 2.83
N GLU A 52 3.25 11.43 3.40
CA GLU A 52 4.72 11.55 3.38
C GLU A 52 5.34 11.14 2.03
N ALA A 53 4.59 10.41 1.20
CA ALA A 53 5.04 9.91 -0.08
C ALA A 53 4.82 10.94 -1.20
N ASP A 54 5.86 11.18 -1.99
CA ASP A 54 5.76 11.94 -3.24
C ASP A 54 5.11 11.09 -4.34
N VAL A 55 5.40 9.78 -4.34
CA VAL A 55 4.88 8.79 -5.29
C VAL A 55 4.40 7.55 -4.56
N VAL A 56 3.19 7.10 -4.89
CA VAL A 56 2.62 5.84 -4.38
C VAL A 56 2.53 4.84 -5.53
N VAL A 57 3.22 3.71 -5.39
CA VAL A 57 3.14 2.56 -6.32
C VAL A 57 2.28 1.49 -5.68
N VAL A 58 1.18 1.12 -6.30
CA VAL A 58 0.32 0.03 -5.82
C VAL A 58 0.64 -1.24 -6.60
N GLN A 59 1.25 -2.21 -5.93
CA GLN A 59 1.82 -3.42 -6.50
C GLN A 59 0.99 -4.63 -6.04
N PHE A 60 0.42 -5.40 -6.96
CA PHE A 60 -0.43 -6.56 -6.62
C PHE A 60 -0.55 -7.54 -7.78
N PRO A 61 -0.87 -8.82 -7.52
CA PRO A 61 -1.23 -9.77 -8.56
C PRO A 61 -2.65 -9.49 -9.07
N LEU A 62 -2.85 -9.50 -10.38
CA LEU A 62 -4.16 -9.34 -10.99
C LEU A 62 -4.99 -10.61 -10.80
N TYR A 63 -6.03 -10.55 -9.98
CA TYR A 63 -6.98 -11.64 -9.76
C TYR A 63 -8.32 -11.27 -10.38
N TRP A 64 -8.81 -12.08 -11.33
CA TRP A 64 -10.12 -11.88 -11.97
C TRP A 64 -10.33 -10.47 -12.53
N SER A 65 -9.34 -9.96 -13.26
CA SER A 65 -9.33 -8.59 -13.80
C SER A 65 -9.43 -7.48 -12.74
N THR A 66 -9.06 -7.77 -11.50
CA THR A 66 -9.06 -6.81 -10.39
C THR A 66 -7.98 -7.10 -9.34
N TYR A 67 -7.98 -6.35 -8.24
CA TYR A 67 -7.04 -6.49 -7.14
C TYR A 67 -7.51 -7.51 -6.08
N PRO A 68 -6.60 -8.09 -5.27
CA PRO A 68 -6.95 -9.01 -4.19
C PRO A 68 -7.80 -8.37 -3.09
N ALA A 69 -8.56 -9.20 -2.36
CA ALA A 69 -9.45 -8.74 -1.28
C ALA A 69 -8.72 -7.99 -0.15
N VAL A 70 -7.48 -8.36 0.16
CA VAL A 70 -6.65 -7.66 1.17
C VAL A 70 -6.40 -6.21 0.77
N LEU A 71 -6.08 -5.98 -0.51
CA LEU A 71 -5.86 -4.64 -1.06
C LEU A 71 -7.18 -3.87 -1.15
N LYS A 72 -8.28 -4.54 -1.51
CA LYS A 72 -9.63 -3.92 -1.48
C LYS A 72 -9.95 -3.35 -0.11
N LYS A 73 -9.78 -4.15 0.94
CA LYS A 73 -10.07 -3.76 2.33
C LYS A 73 -9.26 -2.52 2.70
N TRP A 74 -7.95 -2.55 2.47
CA TRP A 74 -7.08 -1.42 2.76
C TRP A 74 -7.46 -0.17 1.97
N LEU A 75 -7.71 -0.27 0.66
CA LEU A 75 -8.11 0.87 -0.18
C LEU A 75 -9.38 1.53 0.35
N MET A 76 -10.42 0.73 0.64
CA MET A 76 -11.70 1.29 1.11
C MET A 76 -11.57 1.92 2.49
N THR A 77 -10.80 1.33 3.39
CA THR A 77 -10.66 1.85 4.75
C THR A 77 -9.73 3.06 4.82
N SER A 78 -8.55 3.00 4.19
CA SER A 78 -7.55 4.06 4.26
C SER A 78 -7.92 5.29 3.43
N LEU A 79 -8.60 5.12 2.28
CA LEU A 79 -8.93 6.24 1.37
C LEU A 79 -10.34 6.80 1.58
N LEU A 80 -11.35 5.99 1.94
CA LEU A 80 -12.74 6.47 2.02
C LEU A 80 -13.15 6.93 3.43
N MET A 81 -12.47 6.48 4.49
CA MET A 81 -12.78 6.91 5.87
C MET A 81 -11.95 8.12 6.33
N ALA A 82 -11.58 9.02 5.40
CA ALA A 82 -11.19 10.37 5.78
C ALA A 82 -12.45 11.11 6.28
N SER A 83 -12.70 11.01 7.59
CA SER A 83 -13.65 11.83 8.33
C SER A 83 -13.50 13.31 7.92
N PRO A 84 -14.59 14.11 7.92
CA PRO A 84 -14.56 15.56 7.65
C PRO A 84 -13.44 16.33 8.38
N SER A 85 -12.96 15.81 9.52
CA SER A 85 -11.85 16.34 10.31
C SER A 85 -10.52 16.46 9.55
N ALA A 86 -10.23 15.56 8.59
CA ALA A 86 -8.95 15.56 7.86
C ALA A 86 -8.83 16.74 6.86
N ARG A 87 -9.96 17.32 6.41
CA ARG A 87 -9.97 18.50 5.53
C ARG A 87 -9.56 19.80 6.23
N LYS A 88 -9.70 19.89 7.56
CA LYS A 88 -9.40 21.10 8.33
C LYS A 88 -7.93 21.23 8.73
N ALA A 89 -7.15 20.16 8.65
CA ALA A 89 -5.72 20.17 8.99
C ALA A 89 -4.82 20.54 7.80
N ALA A 90 -5.39 20.61 6.58
CA ALA A 90 -4.68 20.94 5.34
C ALA A 90 -5.03 22.34 4.78
N SER A 91 -5.66 23.20 5.59
CA SER A 91 -5.95 24.62 5.30
C SER A 91 -5.39 25.51 6.40
#